data_AF-A0A8H6KYP8-F1
#
_entry.id   AF-A0A8H6KYP8-F1
#
_cell.length_a   1.000
_cell.length_b   1.000
_cell.length_c   1.000
_cell.angle_alpha   90.00
_cell.angle_beta   90.00
_cell.angle_gamma   90.00
#
_symmetry.space_group_name_H-M   'P 1'
#
loop_
_entity.id
_entity.type
_entity.pdbx_description
1 polymer ?
#
loop_
_entity_poly.entity_id
_entity_poly.type
_entity_poly.pdbx_seq_one_letter_code
_entity_poly.pdbx_strand_id
1 'polypeptide(L)'
;MLTPPPEENTAIPPSSDPNNGSPSFNLVSTYKNILSTDLLITKPIAAIESLISLLSASPPSTISETLSLLESATSELKDSVPNSIALSAGTDLFQRYLISTLQQGSAQSAKSKGKRSSSGGDGDFRAIRAHLLANGRLFAQRANESRGQIAKVARKFVRDGCTVLTCGRSRVVAAVLGAAAEDGAKFRVVYAQDSNDGLSKNSADIVTELWRKDIPVATITFAALAASLPYVTFALVGAESVVENGGIVSGMGTNQMGLLAKSVGKPFYVVAESHKFVRVHPLSGDDLPLGQKVLDFSTQSREEEKEHEEGKRKAGDEVVDFTPPNLITAIVTESGVQTPSAVSEELIKIWF
;
A
#
# COMPACT_ATOMS: atom_id res chain seq x y z
N MET A 1 57.45 6.54 47.31
CA MET A 1 57.75 7.61 46.35
C MET A 1 57.86 6.99 44.97
N LEU A 2 56.75 6.94 44.25
CA LEU A 2 56.66 6.43 42.88
C LEU A 2 55.50 7.16 42.19
N THR A 3 55.89 8.05 41.28
CA THR A 3 55.25 8.50 40.02
C THR A 3 53.74 8.82 39.98
N PRO A 4 53.34 10.03 39.53
CA PRO A 4 51.94 10.37 39.26
C PRO A 4 51.41 9.68 37.98
N PRO A 5 50.08 9.53 37.85
CA PRO A 5 49.44 8.87 36.70
C PRO A 5 49.43 9.76 35.44
N PRO A 6 49.33 9.19 34.23
CA PRO A 6 49.28 9.93 32.98
C PRO A 6 47.91 10.58 32.75
N GLU A 7 47.93 11.77 32.15
CA GLU A 7 46.78 12.63 31.86
C GLU A 7 45.78 11.98 30.89
N GLU A 8 44.51 12.19 31.21
CA GLU A 8 43.31 11.72 30.53
C GLU A 8 43.09 12.52 29.23
N ASN A 9 43.44 11.95 28.08
CA ASN A 9 43.22 12.57 26.78
C ASN A 9 41.73 12.46 26.40
N THR A 10 40.96 13.49 26.75
CA THR A 10 39.57 13.66 26.34
C THR A 10 39.50 13.96 24.84
N ALA A 11 39.29 12.91 24.05
CA ALA A 11 38.99 13.03 22.63
C ALA A 11 37.60 13.64 22.44
N ILE A 12 37.59 14.93 22.12
CA ILE A 12 36.45 15.69 21.60
C ILE A 12 36.03 15.04 20.26
N PRO A 13 34.75 14.69 20.02
CA PRO A 13 34.34 14.19 18.71
C PRO A 13 34.51 15.30 17.66
N PRO A 14 34.98 14.99 16.44
CA PRO A 14 35.19 16.00 15.42
C PRO A 14 33.85 16.67 15.08
N SER A 15 33.90 17.99 15.18
CA SER A 15 32.89 18.94 14.80
C SER A 15 32.24 18.63 13.45
N SER A 16 30.91 18.68 13.47
CA SER A 16 30.01 18.88 12.34
C SER A 16 30.66 19.60 11.15
N ASP A 17 30.62 18.95 9.99
CA ASP A 17 30.87 19.58 8.69
C ASP A 17 30.05 20.88 8.56
N PRO A 18 30.68 22.05 8.35
CA PRO A 18 29.96 23.29 8.13
C PRO A 18 29.70 23.43 6.63
N ASN A 19 28.84 22.58 6.06
CA ASN A 19 28.37 22.79 4.69
C ASN A 19 27.08 21.99 4.38
N ASN A 20 25.91 22.53 4.75
CA ASN A 20 24.74 22.40 3.86
C ASN A 20 23.65 23.42 4.15
N GLY A 21 23.25 24.15 3.10
CA GLY A 21 22.18 25.14 3.13
C GLY A 21 20.80 24.50 3.21
N SER A 22 19.87 25.20 3.88
CA SER A 22 18.43 24.87 4.05
C SER A 22 18.13 23.52 4.73
N PRO A 23 17.04 23.39 5.51
CA PRO A 23 16.65 22.10 6.03
C PRO A 23 16.30 21.19 4.84
N SER A 24 17.18 20.23 4.54
CA SER A 24 16.91 19.23 3.50
C SER A 24 15.61 18.50 3.83
N PHE A 25 14.63 18.55 2.93
CA PHE A 25 13.35 17.90 3.12
C PHE A 25 13.55 16.39 3.13
N ASN A 26 13.19 15.72 4.23
CA ASN A 26 13.30 14.26 4.33
C ASN A 26 11.96 13.62 3.95
N LEU A 27 11.95 12.93 2.81
CA LEU A 27 10.75 12.30 2.26
C LEU A 27 10.30 11.10 3.11
N VAL A 28 11.24 10.28 3.56
CA VAL A 28 10.97 9.05 4.31
C VAL A 28 10.32 9.35 5.66
N SER A 29 10.83 10.35 6.38
CA SER A 29 10.26 10.77 7.66
C SER A 29 8.87 11.38 7.49
N THR A 30 8.67 12.16 6.42
CA THR A 30 7.35 12.72 6.09
C THR A 30 6.34 11.63 5.78
N TYR A 31 6.72 10.63 4.96
CA TYR A 31 5.88 9.48 4.64
C TYR A 31 5.48 8.70 5.90
N LYS A 32 6.46 8.39 6.77
CA LYS A 32 6.19 7.71 8.06
C LYS A 32 5.28 8.52 8.97
N ASN A 33 5.46 9.85 9.02
CA ASN A 33 4.62 10.74 9.83
C ASN A 33 3.17 10.80 9.34
N ILE A 34 2.96 10.83 8.02
CA ILE A 34 1.62 10.78 7.41
C ILE A 34 0.92 9.48 7.80
N LEU A 35 1.61 8.34 7.70
CA LEU A 35 1.07 7.03 8.09
C LEU A 35 0.75 6.93 9.59
N SER A 36 1.50 7.61 10.45
CA SER A 36 1.21 7.62 11.90
C SER A 36 0.09 8.59 12.28
N THR A 37 -0.12 9.66 11.50
CA THR A 37 -1.11 10.69 11.80
C THR A 37 -2.51 10.29 11.32
N ASP A 38 -2.62 9.79 10.10
CA ASP A 38 -3.90 9.35 9.53
C ASP A 38 -3.93 7.82 9.38
N LEU A 39 -4.66 7.15 10.27
CA LEU A 39 -4.83 5.70 10.23
C LEU A 39 -5.73 5.22 9.08
N LEU A 40 -6.41 6.11 8.38
CA LEU A 40 -7.26 5.79 7.22
C LEU A 40 -6.52 5.91 5.89
N ILE A 41 -5.38 6.60 5.84
CA ILE A 41 -4.64 6.77 4.59
C ILE A 41 -4.03 5.45 4.09
N THR A 42 -4.02 5.24 2.78
CA THR A 42 -3.39 4.06 2.16
C THR A 42 -1.94 4.37 1.80
N LYS A 43 -1.06 3.35 1.80
CA LYS A 43 0.36 3.49 1.43
C LYS A 43 0.56 4.25 0.09
N PRO A 44 -0.17 3.94 -1.01
CA PRO A 44 -0.07 4.71 -2.24
C PRO A 44 -0.39 6.21 -2.06
N ILE A 45 -1.45 6.55 -1.34
CA ILE A 45 -1.88 7.95 -1.15
C ILE A 45 -0.85 8.69 -0.28
N ALA A 46 -0.35 8.06 0.78
CA ALA A 46 0.68 8.65 1.64
C ALA A 46 1.97 8.93 0.85
N ALA A 47 2.32 8.07 -0.11
CA ALA A 47 3.46 8.30 -1.01
C ALA A 47 3.20 9.48 -1.95
N ILE A 48 1.97 9.64 -2.45
CA ILE A 48 1.60 10.79 -3.28
C ILE A 48 1.68 12.10 -2.47
N GLU A 49 1.13 12.11 -1.25
CA GLU A 49 1.17 13.29 -0.37
C GLU A 49 2.59 13.66 0.06
N SER A 50 3.47 12.68 0.29
CA SER A 50 4.88 12.95 0.61
C SER A 50 5.62 13.55 -0.58
N LEU A 51 5.37 13.07 -1.81
CA LEU A 51 5.92 13.66 -3.04
C LEU A 51 5.38 15.07 -3.31
N ILE A 52 4.09 15.32 -3.04
CA ILE A 52 3.50 16.68 -3.13
C ILE A 52 4.14 17.63 -2.11
N SER A 53 4.41 17.14 -0.91
CA SER A 53 5.07 17.92 0.15
C SER A 53 6.52 18.25 -0.22
N LEU A 54 7.23 17.29 -0.80
CA LEU A 54 8.56 17.51 -1.39
C LEU A 54 8.51 18.61 -2.45
N LEU A 55 7.59 18.49 -3.43
CA LEU A 55 7.42 19.50 -4.47
C LEU A 55 6.99 20.86 -3.92
N SER A 56 6.32 20.94 -2.77
CA SER A 56 5.96 22.21 -2.14
C SER A 56 7.16 22.88 -1.49
N ALA A 57 8.04 22.10 -0.86
CA ALA A 57 9.24 22.57 -0.19
C ALA A 57 10.39 22.94 -1.16
N SER A 58 10.48 22.29 -2.32
CA SER A 58 11.52 22.57 -3.31
C SER A 58 11.28 23.87 -4.09
N PRO A 59 12.31 24.67 -4.41
CA PRO A 59 12.13 25.87 -5.23
C PRO A 59 11.58 25.55 -6.64
N PRO A 60 10.91 26.50 -7.32
CA PRO A 60 10.47 26.30 -8.70
C PRO A 60 11.67 26.13 -9.63
N SER A 61 11.87 24.90 -10.12
CA SER A 61 12.93 24.50 -11.04
C SER A 61 12.38 24.18 -12.43
N THR A 62 13.24 23.80 -13.37
CA THR A 62 12.83 23.34 -14.70
C THR A 62 12.05 22.02 -14.63
N ILE A 63 11.30 21.70 -15.69
CA ILE A 63 10.59 20.42 -15.81
C ILE A 63 11.56 19.24 -15.66
N SER A 64 12.74 19.32 -16.26
CA SER A 64 13.74 18.26 -16.23
C SER A 64 14.30 18.04 -14.81
N GLU A 65 14.58 19.12 -14.08
CA GLU A 65 15.03 19.05 -12.69
C GLU A 65 13.94 18.48 -11.78
N THR A 66 12.67 18.85 -12.01
CA THR A 66 11.54 18.32 -11.23
C THR A 66 11.35 16.82 -11.45
N LEU A 67 11.45 16.35 -12.69
CA LEU A 67 11.34 14.92 -12.99
C LEU A 67 12.51 14.13 -12.39
N SER A 68 13.73 14.63 -12.52
CA SER A 68 14.92 13.99 -11.92
C SER A 68 14.86 13.95 -10.39
N LEU A 69 14.38 15.04 -9.75
CA LEU A 69 14.14 15.08 -8.31
C LEU A 69 13.12 14.03 -7.87
N LEU A 70 12.00 13.92 -8.58
CA LEU A 70 10.95 12.94 -8.27
C LEU A 70 11.42 11.50 -8.46
N GLU A 71 12.22 11.23 -9.49
CA GLU A 71 12.79 9.91 -9.75
C GLU A 71 13.76 9.49 -8.64
N SER A 72 14.70 10.37 -8.27
CA SER A 72 15.63 10.15 -7.16
C SER A 72 14.90 9.93 -5.83
N ALA A 73 13.92 10.78 -5.52
CA ALA A 73 13.17 10.69 -4.27
C ALA A 73 12.24 9.45 -4.23
N THR A 74 11.70 9.04 -5.39
CA THR A 74 10.93 7.80 -5.50
C THR A 74 11.81 6.57 -5.27
N SER A 75 13.04 6.55 -5.79
CA SER A 75 13.99 5.47 -5.53
C SER A 75 14.35 5.39 -4.05
N GLU A 76 14.70 6.51 -3.43
CA GLU A 76 14.99 6.58 -2.00
C GLU A 76 13.82 6.06 -1.14
N LEU A 77 12.59 6.45 -1.49
CA LEU A 77 11.40 5.98 -0.77
C LEU A 77 11.17 4.48 -0.96
N LYS A 78 11.35 3.95 -2.17
CA LYS A 78 11.23 2.51 -2.48
C LYS A 78 12.27 1.68 -1.72
N ASP A 79 13.50 2.15 -1.60
CA ASP A 79 14.58 1.45 -0.88
C ASP A 79 14.42 1.50 0.65
N SER A 80 13.76 2.53 1.16
CA SER A 80 13.57 2.75 2.61
C SER A 80 12.49 1.86 3.26
N VAL A 81 11.66 1.19 2.46
CA VAL A 81 10.50 0.41 2.93
C VAL A 81 10.65 -1.05 2.47
N PRO A 82 10.62 -2.04 3.39
CA PRO A 82 10.80 -3.45 3.04
C PRO A 82 9.88 -3.98 1.93
N ASN A 83 8.63 -3.50 1.89
CA ASN A 83 7.64 -3.84 0.87
C ASN A 83 7.23 -2.59 0.09
N SER A 84 7.97 -2.31 -0.97
CA SER A 84 7.80 -1.11 -1.79
C SER A 84 6.72 -1.23 -2.87
N ILE A 85 6.08 -2.39 -3.04
CA ILE A 85 5.06 -2.60 -4.09
C ILE A 85 3.82 -1.73 -3.84
N ALA A 86 3.35 -1.66 -2.60
CA ALA A 86 2.17 -0.86 -2.27
C ALA A 86 2.41 0.64 -2.43
N LEU A 87 3.62 1.12 -2.14
CA LEU A 87 3.94 2.54 -2.34
C LEU A 87 4.27 2.83 -3.82
N SER A 88 4.79 1.85 -4.58
CA SER A 88 5.10 2.04 -6.00
C SER A 88 3.86 2.33 -6.83
N ALA A 89 2.71 1.74 -6.48
CA ALA A 89 1.41 2.08 -7.09
C ALA A 89 1.16 3.60 -7.11
N GLY A 90 1.41 4.26 -5.97
CA GLY A 90 1.16 5.68 -5.81
C GLY A 90 2.19 6.55 -6.52
N THR A 91 3.48 6.20 -6.38
CA THR A 91 4.57 6.97 -7.00
C THR A 91 4.51 6.89 -8.53
N ASP A 92 4.24 5.71 -9.08
CA ASP A 92 4.10 5.47 -10.51
C ASP A 92 2.89 6.23 -11.10
N LEU A 93 1.74 6.19 -10.41
CA LEU A 93 0.54 6.93 -10.81
C LEU A 93 0.77 8.45 -10.78
N PHE A 94 1.48 8.96 -9.78
CA PHE A 94 1.81 10.37 -9.67
C PHE A 94 2.75 10.85 -10.78
N GLN A 95 3.81 10.09 -11.06
CA GLN A 95 4.72 10.38 -12.17
C GLN A 95 3.98 10.38 -13.51
N ARG A 96 3.09 9.40 -13.75
CA ARG A 96 2.28 9.34 -14.96
C ARG A 96 1.34 10.53 -15.09
N TYR A 97 0.65 10.89 -14.01
CA TYR A 97 -0.23 12.05 -13.98
C TYR A 97 0.53 13.35 -14.30
N LEU A 98 1.73 13.52 -13.73
CA LEU A 98 2.61 14.65 -14.01
C LEU A 98 3.00 14.71 -15.49
N ILE A 99 3.50 13.61 -16.04
CA ILE A 99 3.92 13.52 -17.46
C ILE A 99 2.75 13.82 -18.40
N SER A 100 1.57 13.23 -18.15
CA SER A 100 0.37 13.48 -18.95
C SER A 100 -0.06 14.95 -18.91
N THR A 101 -0.03 15.58 -17.72
CA THR A 101 -0.39 16.99 -17.56
C THR A 101 0.59 17.91 -18.30
N LEU A 102 1.89 17.61 -18.23
CA LEU A 102 2.93 18.36 -18.94
C LEU A 102 2.80 18.22 -20.48
N GLN A 103 2.47 17.03 -20.97
CA GLN A 103 2.23 16.79 -22.41
C GLN A 103 0.96 17.49 -22.92
N GLN A 104 -0.12 17.50 -22.14
CA GLN A 104 -1.35 18.19 -22.52
C GLN A 104 -1.19 19.71 -22.55
N GLY A 105 -0.45 20.30 -21.60
CA GLY A 105 -0.10 21.72 -21.61
C GLY A 105 0.68 22.14 -22.85
N SER A 106 1.65 21.30 -23.27
CA SER A 106 2.41 21.55 -24.50
C SER A 106 1.59 21.35 -25.79
N ALA A 107 0.63 20.41 -25.81
CA ALA A 107 -0.27 20.18 -26.94
C ALA A 107 -1.33 21.29 -27.13
N GLN A 108 -1.85 21.89 -26.04
CA GLN A 108 -2.76 23.03 -26.12
C GLN A 108 -2.04 24.31 -26.58
N SER A 109 -0.79 24.52 -26.15
CA SER A 109 0.06 25.61 -26.63
C SER A 109 0.37 25.51 -28.14
N ALA A 110 0.52 24.28 -28.66
CA ALA A 110 0.75 24.05 -30.09
C ALA A 110 -0.46 24.37 -30.98
N LYS A 111 -1.71 24.21 -30.50
CA LYS A 111 -2.93 24.61 -31.23
C LYS A 111 -3.19 26.13 -31.21
N SER A 112 -2.56 26.87 -30.29
CA SER A 112 -2.66 28.33 -30.17
C SER A 112 -1.46 29.08 -30.82
N LYS A 113 -0.77 28.46 -31.79
CA LYS A 113 0.33 29.09 -32.55
C LYS A 113 -0.19 30.08 -33.60
N GLY A 114 -0.64 31.24 -33.12
CA GLY A 114 -0.86 32.45 -33.91
C GLY A 114 -0.18 33.70 -33.34
N LYS A 115 0.39 33.66 -32.13
CA LYS A 115 0.99 34.86 -31.53
C LYS A 115 2.23 34.52 -30.71
N ARG A 116 3.36 35.11 -31.13
CA ARG A 116 4.69 35.00 -30.50
C ARG A 116 4.62 35.58 -29.09
N SER A 117 4.87 34.76 -28.07
CA SER A 117 5.46 35.20 -26.80
C SER A 117 6.56 34.22 -26.41
N SER A 118 7.78 34.73 -26.36
CA SER A 118 9.01 34.00 -26.03
C SER A 118 9.26 33.93 -24.51
N SER A 119 8.20 33.91 -23.69
CA SER A 119 8.29 33.80 -22.23
C SER A 119 7.32 32.77 -21.63
N GLY A 120 6.78 31.86 -22.45
CA GLY A 120 5.65 31.00 -22.08
C GLY A 120 5.97 29.73 -21.28
N GLY A 121 7.23 29.36 -21.06
CA GLY A 121 7.56 28.09 -20.39
C GLY A 121 7.41 28.12 -18.86
N ASP A 122 7.81 29.22 -18.21
CA ASP A 122 7.94 29.29 -16.75
C ASP A 122 6.59 29.58 -16.05
N GLY A 123 5.73 30.37 -16.71
CA GLY A 123 4.36 30.63 -16.25
C GLY A 123 3.46 29.39 -16.32
N ASP A 124 3.56 28.63 -17.43
CA ASP A 124 2.82 27.38 -17.62
C ASP A 124 3.28 26.32 -16.60
N PHE A 125 4.58 26.24 -16.32
CA PHE A 125 5.10 25.31 -15.33
C PHE A 125 4.65 25.63 -13.90
N ARG A 126 4.69 26.91 -13.48
CA ARG A 126 4.16 27.32 -12.17
C ARG A 126 2.67 27.05 -12.03
N ALA A 127 1.90 27.26 -13.10
CA ALA A 127 0.48 26.94 -13.13
C ALA A 127 0.24 25.42 -13.00
N ILE A 128 1.02 24.59 -13.70
CA ILE A 128 0.97 23.12 -13.58
C ILE A 128 1.34 22.67 -12.17
N ARG A 129 2.38 23.26 -11.57
CA ARG A 129 2.76 22.98 -10.18
C ARG A 129 1.64 23.35 -9.20
N ALA A 130 1.05 24.53 -9.33
CA ALA A 130 -0.09 24.92 -8.50
C ALA A 130 -1.29 23.98 -8.69
N HIS A 131 -1.55 23.56 -9.92
CA HIS A 131 -2.61 22.59 -10.25
C HIS A 131 -2.35 21.21 -9.62
N LEU A 132 -1.10 20.73 -9.61
CA LEU A 132 -0.71 19.49 -8.93
C LEU A 132 -0.93 19.57 -7.42
N LEU A 133 -0.55 20.67 -6.79
CA LEU A 133 -0.76 20.88 -5.35
C LEU A 133 -2.26 20.92 -4.99
N ALA A 134 -3.07 21.59 -5.82
CA ALA A 134 -4.51 21.65 -5.65
C ALA A 134 -5.17 20.26 -5.84
N ASN A 135 -4.78 19.53 -6.88
CA ASN A 135 -5.34 18.22 -7.18
C ASN A 135 -4.82 17.11 -6.26
N GLY A 136 -3.67 17.29 -5.64
CA GLY A 136 -3.15 16.36 -4.63
C GLY A 136 -4.11 16.12 -3.48
N ARG A 137 -4.70 17.21 -2.95
CA ARG A 137 -5.74 17.12 -1.90
C ARG A 137 -7.00 16.43 -2.40
N LEU A 138 -7.40 16.72 -3.65
CA LEU A 138 -8.54 16.08 -4.28
C LEU A 138 -8.31 14.58 -4.49
N PHE A 139 -7.09 14.16 -4.77
CA PHE A 139 -6.72 12.75 -4.89
C PHE A 139 -6.89 12.01 -3.57
N ALA A 140 -6.37 12.56 -2.47
CA ALA A 140 -6.54 11.98 -1.14
C ALA A 140 -8.02 11.87 -0.74
N GLN A 141 -8.81 12.90 -1.03
CA GLN A 141 -10.26 12.88 -0.81
C GLN A 141 -10.94 11.77 -1.63
N ARG A 142 -10.69 11.71 -2.94
CA ARG A 142 -11.28 10.70 -3.83
C ARG A 142 -10.92 9.29 -3.39
N ALA A 143 -9.68 9.08 -2.98
CA ALA A 143 -9.22 7.77 -2.54
C ALA A 143 -9.85 7.33 -1.20
N ASN A 144 -10.21 8.28 -0.32
CA ASN A 144 -11.07 8.00 0.84
C ASN A 144 -12.51 7.63 0.41
N GLU A 145 -13.07 8.34 -0.58
CA GLU A 145 -14.41 8.08 -1.11
C GLU A 145 -14.52 6.72 -1.84
N SER A 146 -13.46 6.27 -2.53
CA SER A 146 -13.41 4.99 -3.25
C SER A 146 -13.76 3.81 -2.33
N ARG A 147 -13.32 3.81 -1.06
CA ARG A 147 -13.69 2.75 -0.10
C ARG A 147 -15.19 2.63 0.11
N GLY A 148 -15.89 3.77 0.25
CA GLY A 148 -17.33 3.80 0.38
C GLY A 148 -18.05 3.34 -0.89
N GLN A 149 -17.50 3.64 -2.06
CA GLN A 149 -18.04 3.17 -3.34
C GLN A 149 -17.89 1.65 -3.49
N ILE A 150 -16.72 1.10 -3.16
CA ILE A 150 -16.47 -0.34 -3.15
C ILE A 150 -17.44 -1.04 -2.19
N ALA A 151 -17.65 -0.49 -0.98
CA ALA A 151 -18.61 -1.02 -0.03
C ALA A 151 -20.04 -1.10 -0.61
N LYS A 152 -20.50 -0.05 -1.30
CA LYS A 152 -21.81 -0.03 -1.97
C LYS A 152 -21.96 -1.07 -3.07
N VAL A 153 -20.88 -1.37 -3.81
CA VAL A 153 -20.89 -2.40 -4.85
C VAL A 153 -20.83 -3.80 -4.24
N ALA A 154 -19.88 -4.02 -3.34
CA ALA A 154 -19.55 -5.33 -2.80
C ALA A 154 -20.53 -5.83 -1.72
N ARG A 155 -21.30 -4.96 -1.07
CA ARG A 155 -22.32 -5.38 -0.08
C ARG A 155 -23.33 -6.38 -0.66
N LYS A 156 -23.60 -6.33 -1.96
CA LYS A 156 -24.52 -7.24 -2.67
C LYS A 156 -24.07 -8.71 -2.66
N PHE A 157 -22.78 -8.97 -2.43
CA PHE A 157 -22.26 -10.34 -2.32
C PHE A 157 -22.57 -10.97 -0.96
N VAL A 158 -22.75 -10.15 0.09
CA VAL A 158 -23.06 -10.61 1.44
C VAL A 158 -24.59 -10.72 1.55
N ARG A 159 -25.10 -11.95 1.56
CA ARG A 159 -26.54 -12.24 1.65
C ARG A 159 -26.89 -12.86 3.00
N ASP A 160 -28.18 -12.91 3.29
CA ASP A 160 -28.70 -13.59 4.48
C ASP A 160 -28.26 -15.05 4.53
N GLY A 161 -27.80 -15.48 5.70
CA GLY A 161 -27.29 -16.82 5.97
C GLY A 161 -25.87 -17.09 5.49
N CYS A 162 -25.20 -16.11 4.85
CA CYS A 162 -23.82 -16.29 4.41
C CYS A 162 -22.83 -16.38 5.58
N THR A 163 -21.78 -17.17 5.38
CA THR A 163 -20.58 -17.18 6.22
C THR A 163 -19.41 -16.67 5.38
N VAL A 164 -18.85 -15.54 5.75
CA VAL A 164 -17.73 -14.90 5.02
C VAL A 164 -16.41 -15.25 5.69
N LEU A 165 -15.46 -15.76 4.93
CA LEU A 165 -14.07 -15.96 5.39
C LEU A 165 -13.22 -14.75 5.01
N THR A 166 -12.46 -14.21 5.96
CA THR A 166 -11.55 -13.07 5.74
C THR A 166 -10.28 -13.21 6.58
N CYS A 167 -9.24 -12.46 6.23
CA CYS A 167 -7.99 -12.38 6.98
C CYS A 167 -7.35 -10.99 6.86
N GLY A 168 -6.42 -10.71 7.78
CA GLY A 168 -5.59 -9.51 7.75
C GLY A 168 -6.35 -8.21 8.04
N ARG A 169 -5.61 -7.10 8.03
CA ARG A 169 -6.15 -5.78 8.38
C ARG A 169 -6.67 -5.00 7.17
N SER A 170 -7.78 -5.45 6.59
CA SER A 170 -8.38 -4.77 5.44
C SER A 170 -9.53 -3.82 5.81
N ARG A 171 -9.24 -2.52 5.75
CA ARG A 171 -10.22 -1.43 5.96
C ARG A 171 -11.39 -1.48 4.97
N VAL A 172 -11.11 -1.83 3.71
CA VAL A 172 -12.17 -1.93 2.70
C VAL A 172 -13.07 -3.13 2.96
N VAL A 173 -12.52 -4.27 3.42
CA VAL A 173 -13.35 -5.43 3.81
C VAL A 173 -14.24 -5.08 5.00
N ALA A 174 -13.70 -4.42 6.03
CA ALA A 174 -14.50 -3.96 7.17
C ALA A 174 -15.64 -3.02 6.73
N ALA A 175 -15.36 -2.08 5.82
CA ALA A 175 -16.39 -1.20 5.25
C ALA A 175 -17.47 -1.97 4.46
N VAL A 176 -17.10 -3.00 3.70
CA VAL A 176 -18.04 -3.85 2.95
C VAL A 176 -18.96 -4.63 3.89
N LEU A 177 -18.38 -5.29 4.90
CA LEU A 177 -19.14 -6.07 5.88
C LEU A 177 -20.04 -5.15 6.71
N GLY A 178 -19.53 -3.98 7.11
CA GLY A 178 -20.31 -2.98 7.83
C GLY A 178 -21.48 -2.44 7.00
N ALA A 179 -21.27 -2.12 5.72
CA ALA A 179 -22.33 -1.67 4.83
C ALA A 179 -23.39 -2.75 4.57
N ALA A 180 -22.99 -4.03 4.54
CA ALA A 180 -23.93 -5.14 4.42
C ALA A 180 -24.80 -5.31 5.68
N ALA A 181 -24.21 -5.15 6.87
CA ALA A 181 -24.95 -5.19 8.13
C ALA A 181 -25.93 -4.01 8.26
N GLU A 182 -25.52 -2.81 7.83
CA GLU A 182 -26.37 -1.61 7.78
C GLU A 182 -27.56 -1.77 6.81
N ASP A 183 -27.38 -2.51 5.71
CA ASP A 183 -28.46 -2.90 4.79
C ASP A 183 -29.39 -3.98 5.37
N GLY A 184 -29.13 -4.48 6.58
CA GLY A 184 -29.95 -5.45 7.29
C GLY A 184 -29.62 -6.92 7.01
N ALA A 185 -28.51 -7.20 6.31
CA ALA A 185 -28.12 -8.57 6.00
C ALA A 185 -27.69 -9.34 7.26
N LYS A 186 -28.20 -10.56 7.42
CA LYS A 186 -27.86 -11.45 8.56
C LYS A 186 -26.83 -12.49 8.14
N PHE A 187 -25.56 -12.24 8.45
CA PHE A 187 -24.44 -13.11 8.08
C PHE A 187 -23.48 -13.32 9.26
N ARG A 188 -22.50 -14.20 9.09
CA ARG A 188 -21.45 -14.48 10.07
C ARG A 188 -20.08 -14.38 9.42
N VAL A 189 -19.05 -14.09 10.20
CA VAL A 189 -17.68 -13.94 9.71
C VAL A 189 -16.77 -14.95 10.39
N VAL A 190 -15.93 -15.61 9.59
CA VAL A 190 -14.78 -16.38 10.06
C VAL A 190 -13.53 -15.55 9.78
N TYR A 191 -12.83 -15.15 10.83
CA TYR A 191 -11.63 -14.31 10.74
C TYR A 191 -10.38 -15.16 10.97
N ALA A 192 -9.57 -15.34 9.93
CA ALA A 192 -8.32 -16.08 10.01
C ALA A 192 -7.14 -15.15 10.37
N GLN A 193 -6.34 -15.58 11.35
CA GLN A 193 -5.17 -14.84 11.83
C GLN A 193 -3.99 -15.77 12.13
N ASP A 194 -2.80 -15.19 12.27
CA ASP A 194 -1.60 -15.92 12.71
C ASP A 194 -1.62 -16.13 14.23
N SER A 195 -1.15 -17.29 14.68
CA SER A 195 -0.99 -17.65 16.09
C SER A 195 0.20 -16.95 16.76
N ASN A 196 1.25 -16.60 15.99
CA ASN A 196 2.40 -15.85 16.50
C ASN A 196 2.11 -14.34 16.61
N ASP A 197 1.03 -13.90 15.97
CA ASP A 197 0.49 -12.55 16.06
C ASP A 197 -0.39 -12.44 17.31
N GLY A 198 0.14 -12.88 18.46
CA GLY A 198 -0.57 -12.98 19.74
C GLY A 198 -1.24 -11.65 20.06
N LEU A 199 -2.53 -11.55 19.73
CA LEU A 199 -3.26 -10.27 19.61
C LEU A 199 -2.33 -9.12 19.21
N SER A 200 -1.77 -9.11 17.99
CA SER A 200 -1.33 -7.80 17.51
C SER A 200 -2.55 -6.89 17.57
N LYS A 201 -2.34 -5.69 18.13
CA LYS A 201 -3.40 -4.69 18.33
C LYS A 201 -4.24 -4.53 17.05
N ASN A 202 -3.57 -4.67 15.89
CA ASN A 202 -4.09 -4.53 14.54
C ASN A 202 -5.21 -5.53 14.15
N SER A 203 -5.11 -6.81 14.50
CA SER A 203 -6.13 -7.82 14.15
C SER A 203 -7.32 -7.81 15.11
N ALA A 204 -7.07 -7.48 16.39
CA ALA A 204 -8.12 -7.26 17.39
C ALA A 204 -9.02 -6.06 17.06
N ASP A 205 -8.47 -5.01 16.43
CA ASP A 205 -9.21 -3.79 16.08
C ASP A 205 -10.36 -4.07 15.11
N ILE A 206 -10.13 -4.85 14.04
CA ILE A 206 -11.17 -5.17 13.05
C ILE A 206 -12.25 -6.06 13.66
N VAL A 207 -11.87 -7.09 14.42
CA VAL A 207 -12.85 -7.97 15.06
C VAL A 207 -13.74 -7.17 16.02
N THR A 208 -13.15 -6.25 16.79
CA THR A 208 -13.87 -5.34 17.67
C THR A 208 -14.80 -4.39 16.90
N GLU A 209 -14.35 -3.87 15.74
CA GLU A 209 -15.19 -3.05 14.86
C GLU A 209 -16.42 -3.81 14.35
N LEU A 210 -16.24 -5.07 13.94
CA LEU A 210 -17.33 -5.93 13.48
C LEU A 210 -18.32 -6.26 14.60
N TRP A 211 -17.83 -6.54 15.81
CA TRP A 211 -18.69 -6.77 16.98
C TRP A 211 -19.52 -5.53 17.33
N ARG A 212 -18.94 -4.32 17.23
CA ARG A 212 -19.69 -3.06 17.45
C ARG A 212 -20.82 -2.84 16.44
N LYS A 213 -20.78 -3.53 15.29
CA LYS A 213 -21.82 -3.51 14.25
C LYS A 213 -22.77 -4.72 14.34
N ASP A 214 -22.78 -5.43 15.47
CA ASP A 214 -23.61 -6.62 15.73
C ASP A 214 -23.37 -7.79 14.74
N ILE A 215 -22.16 -7.89 14.17
CA ILE A 215 -21.78 -8.97 13.26
C ILE A 215 -21.13 -10.10 14.07
N PRO A 216 -21.67 -11.34 14.05
CA PRO A 216 -21.04 -12.48 14.73
C PRO A 216 -19.73 -12.87 14.03
N VAL A 217 -18.62 -12.87 14.80
CA VAL A 217 -17.28 -13.23 14.30
C VAL A 217 -16.73 -14.43 15.07
N ALA A 218 -16.22 -15.43 14.36
CA ALA A 218 -15.44 -16.53 14.91
C ALA A 218 -13.98 -16.39 14.44
N THR A 219 -13.05 -16.28 15.39
CA THR A 219 -11.62 -16.15 15.10
C THR A 219 -10.96 -17.52 15.04
N ILE A 220 -10.19 -17.78 13.99
CA ILE A 220 -9.46 -19.04 13.78
C ILE A 220 -8.00 -18.77 13.42
N THR A 221 -7.15 -19.77 13.62
CA THR A 221 -5.78 -19.72 13.09
C THR A 221 -5.74 -20.15 11.62
N PHE A 222 -4.72 -19.74 10.87
CA PHE A 222 -4.50 -20.23 9.49
C PHE A 222 -4.45 -21.77 9.41
N ALA A 223 -4.00 -22.45 10.47
CA ALA A 223 -4.00 -23.92 10.53
C ALA A 223 -5.40 -24.55 10.52
N ALA A 224 -6.43 -23.82 10.99
CA ALA A 224 -7.80 -24.30 11.02
C ALA A 224 -8.60 -23.97 9.74
N LEU A 225 -7.99 -23.32 8.75
CA LEU A 225 -8.67 -22.90 7.51
C LEU A 225 -9.37 -24.08 6.83
N ALA A 226 -8.68 -25.19 6.61
CA ALA A 226 -9.23 -26.35 5.92
C ALA A 226 -10.46 -26.92 6.62
N ALA A 227 -10.46 -26.97 7.96
CA ALA A 227 -11.58 -27.44 8.76
C ALA A 227 -12.78 -26.48 8.75
N SER A 228 -12.53 -25.17 8.56
CA SER A 228 -13.57 -24.14 8.55
C SER A 228 -14.29 -24.00 7.21
N LEU A 229 -13.64 -24.34 6.09
CA LEU A 229 -14.16 -24.13 4.73
C LEU A 229 -15.53 -24.75 4.41
N PRO A 230 -15.92 -25.93 4.94
CA PRO A 230 -17.26 -26.47 4.72
C PRO A 230 -18.38 -25.53 5.22
N TYR A 231 -18.11 -24.74 6.26
CA TYR A 231 -19.05 -23.80 6.87
C TYR A 231 -19.05 -22.42 6.20
N VAL A 232 -18.08 -22.15 5.33
CA VAL A 232 -17.88 -20.88 4.63
C VAL A 232 -18.66 -20.88 3.30
N THR A 233 -19.27 -19.74 2.98
CA THR A 233 -19.93 -19.51 1.69
C THR A 233 -18.94 -19.00 0.65
N PHE A 234 -18.11 -18.02 1.01
CA PHE A 234 -17.09 -17.44 0.15
C PHE A 234 -15.98 -16.78 0.98
N ALA A 235 -14.81 -16.60 0.36
CA ALA A 235 -13.72 -15.81 0.92
C ALA A 235 -13.76 -14.38 0.37
N LEU A 236 -13.50 -13.40 1.23
CA LEU A 236 -13.42 -11.98 0.90
C LEU A 236 -12.18 -11.40 1.54
N VAL A 237 -11.23 -10.95 0.74
CA VAL A 237 -9.95 -10.42 1.21
C VAL A 237 -9.68 -9.03 0.65
N GLY A 238 -8.83 -8.27 1.34
CA GLY A 238 -8.25 -7.05 0.78
C GLY A 238 -6.96 -7.33 0.01
N ALA A 239 -6.49 -6.34 -0.73
CA ALA A 239 -5.16 -6.32 -1.31
C ALA A 239 -4.39 -5.06 -0.88
N GLU A 240 -3.08 -5.21 -0.69
CA GLU A 240 -2.15 -4.08 -0.64
C GLU A 240 -1.84 -3.56 -2.04
N SER A 241 -1.74 -4.46 -3.02
CA SER A 241 -1.51 -4.14 -4.42
C SER A 241 -2.14 -5.17 -5.34
N VAL A 242 -2.54 -4.73 -6.54
CA VAL A 242 -2.99 -5.61 -7.61
C VAL A 242 -2.01 -5.48 -8.76
N VAL A 243 -1.42 -6.60 -9.19
CA VAL A 243 -0.41 -6.64 -10.25
C VAL A 243 -1.05 -6.77 -11.64
N GLU A 244 -0.26 -6.62 -12.69
CA GLU A 244 -0.75 -6.47 -14.07
C GLU A 244 -1.52 -7.69 -14.61
N ASN A 245 -1.18 -8.90 -14.16
CA ASN A 245 -1.91 -10.12 -14.52
C ASN A 245 -3.21 -10.32 -13.70
N GLY A 246 -3.55 -9.37 -12.83
CA GLY A 246 -4.70 -9.45 -11.92
C GLY A 246 -4.45 -10.27 -10.65
N GLY A 247 -3.22 -10.73 -10.41
CA GLY A 247 -2.81 -11.27 -9.12
C GLY A 247 -2.80 -10.19 -8.03
N ILE A 248 -2.75 -10.61 -6.77
CA ILE A 248 -2.73 -9.67 -5.64
C ILE A 248 -1.53 -9.91 -4.73
N VAL A 249 -1.05 -8.82 -4.15
CA VAL A 249 -0.11 -8.83 -3.02
C VAL A 249 -0.89 -8.42 -1.78
N SER A 250 -0.90 -9.28 -0.76
CA SER A 250 -1.65 -9.05 0.47
C SER A 250 -0.92 -9.65 1.67
N GLY A 251 -1.47 -9.48 2.87
CA GLY A 251 -0.89 -10.06 4.08
C GLY A 251 -0.73 -11.58 3.96
N MET A 252 0.32 -12.10 4.59
CA MET A 252 0.65 -13.52 4.58
C MET A 252 -0.55 -14.42 4.96
N GLY A 253 -0.74 -15.48 4.19
CA GLY A 253 -1.83 -16.46 4.35
C GLY A 253 -2.99 -16.26 3.38
N THR A 254 -2.99 -15.15 2.62
CA THR A 254 -4.01 -14.88 1.60
C THR A 254 -3.92 -15.89 0.46
N ASN A 255 -2.70 -16.25 0.01
CA ASN A 255 -2.51 -17.29 -1.00
C ASN A 255 -3.00 -18.66 -0.50
N GLN A 256 -2.66 -19.02 0.73
CA GLN A 256 -3.12 -20.27 1.36
C GLN A 256 -4.65 -20.35 1.39
N MET A 257 -5.31 -19.25 1.76
CA MET A 257 -6.77 -19.16 1.72
C MET A 257 -7.32 -19.33 0.30
N GLY A 258 -6.72 -18.71 -0.70
CA GLY A 258 -7.10 -18.83 -2.11
C GLY A 258 -6.98 -20.26 -2.65
N LEU A 259 -5.86 -20.94 -2.36
CA LEU A 259 -5.62 -22.33 -2.76
C LEU A 259 -6.66 -23.27 -2.17
N LEU A 260 -6.95 -23.13 -0.88
CA LEU A 260 -7.93 -23.95 -0.19
C LEU A 260 -9.36 -23.63 -0.64
N ALA A 261 -9.72 -22.37 -0.84
CA ALA A 261 -11.03 -21.99 -1.36
C ALA A 261 -11.27 -22.60 -2.76
N LYS A 262 -10.26 -22.55 -3.63
CA LYS A 262 -10.33 -23.15 -4.96
C LYS A 262 -10.50 -24.67 -4.92
N SER A 263 -9.80 -25.37 -4.02
CA SER A 263 -9.88 -26.84 -3.94
C SER A 263 -11.27 -27.35 -3.54
N VAL A 264 -12.02 -26.58 -2.76
CA VAL A 264 -13.40 -26.90 -2.36
C VAL A 264 -14.48 -26.16 -3.18
N GLY A 265 -14.08 -25.48 -4.26
CA GLY A 265 -15.01 -24.77 -5.16
C GLY A 265 -15.72 -23.56 -4.53
N LYS A 266 -15.11 -22.92 -3.52
CA LYS A 266 -15.64 -21.70 -2.89
C LYS A 266 -15.09 -20.47 -3.61
N PRO A 267 -15.93 -19.47 -3.93
CA PRO A 267 -15.44 -18.28 -4.61
C PRO A 267 -14.57 -17.44 -3.69
N PHE A 268 -13.54 -16.84 -4.27
CA PHE A 268 -12.54 -16.01 -3.61
C PHE A 268 -12.58 -14.61 -4.21
N TYR A 269 -13.15 -13.67 -3.47
CA TYR A 269 -13.33 -12.28 -3.89
C TYR A 269 -12.26 -11.39 -3.27
N VAL A 270 -11.77 -10.45 -4.07
CA VAL A 270 -10.83 -9.42 -3.62
C VAL A 270 -11.53 -8.08 -3.69
N VAL A 271 -11.38 -7.25 -2.66
CA VAL A 271 -11.77 -5.84 -2.68
C VAL A 271 -10.52 -4.96 -2.62
N ALA A 272 -10.37 -4.07 -3.60
CA ALA A 272 -9.20 -3.20 -3.70
C ALA A 272 -9.56 -1.90 -4.40
N GLU A 273 -8.95 -0.80 -3.97
CA GLU A 273 -9.04 0.49 -4.64
C GLU A 273 -8.19 0.52 -5.93
N SER A 274 -8.66 1.19 -6.98
CA SER A 274 -7.96 1.25 -8.27
C SER A 274 -6.54 1.85 -8.19
N HIS A 275 -6.31 2.77 -7.25
CA HIS A 275 -4.99 3.39 -7.03
C HIS A 275 -3.96 2.45 -6.38
N LYS A 276 -4.32 1.18 -6.13
CA LYS A 276 -3.40 0.12 -5.71
C LYS A 276 -2.94 -0.76 -6.88
N PHE A 277 -3.33 -0.45 -8.11
CA PHE A 277 -2.91 -1.21 -9.29
C PHE A 277 -1.47 -0.85 -9.65
N VAL A 278 -0.64 -1.87 -9.83
CA VAL A 278 0.81 -1.73 -10.05
C VAL A 278 1.18 -2.40 -11.37
N ARG A 279 2.04 -1.73 -12.15
CA ARG A 279 2.58 -2.24 -13.40
C ARG A 279 3.81 -3.13 -13.15
N VAL A 280 3.57 -4.25 -12.47
CA VAL A 280 4.54 -5.33 -12.25
C VAL A 280 3.87 -6.61 -12.72
N HIS A 281 4.60 -7.46 -13.44
CA HIS A 281 4.09 -8.72 -13.98
C HIS A 281 4.90 -9.90 -13.43
N PRO A 282 4.58 -10.39 -12.22
CA PRO A 282 5.30 -11.53 -11.65
C PRO A 282 4.89 -12.83 -12.36
N LEU A 283 5.86 -13.69 -12.68
CA LEU A 283 5.61 -15.07 -13.12
C LEU A 283 5.39 -15.97 -11.90
N SER A 284 6.06 -15.65 -10.79
CA SER A 284 5.98 -16.35 -9.51
C SER A 284 5.93 -15.36 -8.33
N GLY A 285 5.58 -15.87 -7.13
CA GLY A 285 5.64 -15.05 -5.92
C GLY A 285 7.07 -14.60 -5.56
N ASP A 286 8.09 -15.32 -6.04
CA ASP A 286 9.51 -15.02 -5.80
C ASP A 286 10.04 -13.90 -6.70
N ASP A 287 9.32 -13.57 -7.78
CA ASP A 287 9.71 -12.51 -8.72
C ASP A 287 9.37 -11.11 -8.21
N LEU A 288 8.61 -11.02 -7.11
CA LEU A 288 8.26 -9.75 -6.52
C LEU A 288 9.46 -9.15 -5.78
N PRO A 289 9.74 -7.84 -5.92
CA PRO A 289 10.84 -7.16 -5.24
C PRO A 289 10.52 -6.93 -3.77
N LEU A 290 10.38 -8.02 -3.01
CA LEU A 290 10.10 -8.03 -1.58
C LEU A 290 11.40 -8.20 -0.82
N GLY A 291 11.72 -7.28 0.09
CA GLY A 291 12.89 -7.39 0.97
C GLY A 291 12.70 -8.40 2.11
N GLN A 292 11.73 -9.31 2.01
CA GLN A 292 11.34 -10.20 3.10
C GLN A 292 12.08 -11.55 3.02
N LYS A 293 12.62 -12.02 4.15
CA LYS A 293 13.26 -13.34 4.28
C LYS A 293 12.34 -14.28 5.07
N VAL A 294 11.55 -15.08 4.37
CA VAL A 294 10.57 -15.99 5.00
C VAL A 294 11.25 -17.22 5.62
N LEU A 295 12.27 -17.75 4.95
CA LEU A 295 13.05 -18.89 5.42
C LEU A 295 14.43 -18.42 5.89
N ASP A 296 14.69 -18.62 7.18
CA ASP A 296 15.99 -18.36 7.79
C ASP A 296 16.50 -19.61 8.48
N PHE A 297 17.45 -20.30 7.83
CA PHE A 297 18.06 -21.51 8.36
C PHE A 297 19.29 -21.12 9.18
N SER A 298 19.22 -21.27 10.50
CA SER A 298 20.36 -21.11 11.39
C SER A 298 20.63 -22.40 12.19
N THR A 299 21.89 -22.66 12.48
CA THR A 299 22.35 -23.82 13.28
C THR A 299 22.80 -23.42 14.69
N GLN A 300 22.70 -22.14 15.04
CA GLN A 300 23.11 -21.62 16.35
C GLN A 300 22.10 -22.02 17.44
N SER A 301 22.62 -22.34 18.62
CA SER A 301 21.77 -22.65 19.78
C SER A 301 21.10 -21.37 20.29
N ARG A 302 19.94 -21.53 20.92
CA ARG A 302 19.05 -20.47 21.45
C ARG A 302 19.70 -19.46 22.41
N GLU A 303 20.97 -19.67 22.78
CA GLU A 303 21.76 -18.82 23.68
C GLU A 303 22.58 -17.74 22.93
N GLU A 304 22.97 -17.98 21.67
CA GLU A 304 23.67 -17.01 20.80
C GLU A 304 22.69 -16.03 20.11
N GLU A 305 21.40 -16.32 20.18
CA GLU A 305 20.29 -15.55 19.61
C GLU A 305 20.10 -14.12 20.16
N LYS A 306 20.85 -13.72 21.21
CA LYS A 306 20.80 -12.36 21.77
C LYS A 306 21.76 -11.39 21.09
N GLU A 307 22.80 -11.87 20.42
CA GLU A 307 23.78 -11.01 19.72
C GLU A 307 23.40 -10.75 18.25
N HIS A 308 22.53 -11.58 17.66
CA HIS A 308 21.99 -11.41 16.31
C HIS A 308 20.51 -10.96 16.31
N GLU A 309 20.21 -9.81 16.91
CA GLU A 309 18.90 -9.15 16.74
C GLU A 309 18.71 -8.48 15.36
N GLU A 310 19.73 -8.52 14.49
CA GLU A 310 19.62 -7.96 13.12
C GLU A 310 18.72 -8.81 12.19
N GLY A 311 18.45 -10.08 12.52
CA GLY A 311 17.60 -10.99 11.74
C GLY A 311 16.24 -11.31 12.37
N LYS A 312 15.97 -10.87 13.61
CA LYS A 312 14.68 -11.13 14.26
C LYS A 312 13.61 -10.18 13.73
N ARG A 313 12.46 -10.77 13.33
CA ARG A 313 11.24 -10.06 12.90
C ARG A 313 10.98 -8.89 13.85
N LYS A 314 11.13 -7.66 13.36
CA LYS A 314 10.78 -6.49 14.17
C LYS A 314 9.26 -6.44 14.24
N ALA A 315 8.73 -6.12 15.42
CA ALA A 315 7.30 -5.86 15.57
C ALA A 315 6.90 -4.73 14.62
N GLY A 316 6.23 -5.06 13.50
CA GLY A 316 5.86 -4.10 12.45
C GLY A 316 6.30 -4.45 11.03
N ASP A 317 7.12 -5.49 10.81
CA ASP A 317 7.34 -6.01 9.46
C ASP A 317 6.08 -6.70 8.96
N GLU A 318 5.28 -5.99 8.13
CA GLU A 318 4.18 -6.58 7.39
C GLU A 318 4.78 -7.58 6.41
N VAL A 319 4.55 -8.88 6.61
CA VAL A 319 4.97 -9.90 5.64
C VAL A 319 3.83 -10.15 4.67
N VAL A 320 4.14 -10.16 3.38
CA VAL A 320 3.15 -10.28 2.32
C VAL A 320 3.30 -11.59 1.55
N ASP A 321 2.25 -12.02 0.89
CA ASP A 321 2.28 -13.11 -0.08
C ASP A 321 1.67 -12.67 -1.41
N PHE A 322 2.00 -13.43 -2.46
CA PHE A 322 1.43 -13.28 -3.78
C PHE A 322 0.34 -14.32 -4.00
N THR A 323 -0.86 -13.87 -4.34
CA THR A 323 -1.97 -14.74 -4.75
C THR A 323 -2.18 -14.63 -6.26
N PRO A 324 -1.96 -15.71 -7.03
CA PRO A 324 -2.07 -15.67 -8.48
C PRO A 324 -3.52 -15.48 -8.96
N PRO A 325 -3.73 -14.88 -10.15
CA PRO A 325 -5.06 -14.52 -10.66
C PRO A 325 -5.99 -15.71 -10.85
N ASN A 326 -5.45 -16.91 -11.08
CA ASN A 326 -6.23 -18.13 -11.26
C ASN A 326 -6.95 -18.61 -9.98
N LEU A 327 -6.61 -18.06 -8.80
CA LEU A 327 -7.33 -18.33 -7.55
C LEU A 327 -8.45 -17.32 -7.31
N ILE A 328 -8.40 -16.16 -7.98
CA ILE A 328 -9.30 -15.04 -7.75
C ILE A 328 -10.52 -15.20 -8.64
N THR A 329 -11.71 -15.16 -8.02
CA THR A 329 -12.98 -15.23 -8.74
C THR A 329 -13.33 -13.87 -9.36
N ALA A 330 -13.24 -12.80 -8.58
CA ALA A 330 -13.42 -11.44 -9.06
C ALA A 330 -12.74 -10.42 -8.13
N ILE A 331 -12.39 -9.27 -8.70
CA ILE A 331 -11.83 -8.11 -8.01
C ILE A 331 -12.88 -7.01 -8.04
N VAL A 332 -13.28 -6.51 -6.87
CA VAL A 332 -14.27 -5.45 -6.74
C VAL A 332 -13.55 -4.14 -6.42
N THR A 333 -13.80 -3.17 -7.29
CA THR A 333 -13.25 -1.81 -7.25
C THR A 333 -14.38 -0.79 -7.20
N GLU A 334 -14.06 0.49 -7.08
CA GLU A 334 -15.01 1.59 -7.17
C GLU A 334 -15.73 1.64 -8.53
N SER A 335 -15.08 1.18 -9.59
CA SER A 335 -15.63 1.09 -10.95
C SER A 335 -16.54 -0.12 -11.15
N GLY A 336 -16.64 -1.00 -10.15
CA GLY A 336 -17.46 -2.21 -10.19
C GLY A 336 -16.67 -3.50 -10.05
N VAL A 337 -17.31 -4.59 -10.46
CA VAL A 337 -16.76 -5.96 -10.41
C VAL A 337 -15.96 -6.21 -11.69
N GLN A 338 -14.71 -6.63 -11.53
CA GLN A 338 -13.76 -6.89 -12.59
C GLN A 338 -13.27 -8.34 -12.54
N THR A 339 -13.02 -8.92 -13.71
CA THR A 339 -12.23 -10.16 -13.79
C THR A 339 -10.74 -9.82 -13.61
N PRO A 340 -9.89 -10.77 -13.17
CA PRO A 340 -8.45 -10.54 -13.09
C PRO A 340 -7.84 -10.02 -14.40
N SER A 341 -8.33 -10.47 -15.56
CA SER A 341 -7.87 -10.00 -16.88
C SER A 341 -8.18 -8.53 -17.15
N ALA A 342 -9.30 -8.00 -16.63
CA ALA A 342 -9.71 -6.62 -16.84
C ALA A 342 -8.78 -5.61 -16.13
N VAL A 343 -8.06 -6.03 -15.10
CA VAL A 343 -7.03 -5.20 -14.44
C VAL A 343 -5.97 -4.74 -15.43
N SER A 344 -5.55 -5.62 -16.35
CA SER A 344 -4.58 -5.27 -17.38
C SER A 344 -5.13 -4.19 -18.32
N GLU A 345 -6.41 -4.25 -18.69
CA GLU A 345 -7.06 -3.24 -19.53
C GLU A 345 -7.12 -1.86 -18.82
N GLU A 346 -7.45 -1.85 -17.53
CA GLU A 346 -7.46 -0.62 -16.73
C GLU A 346 -6.06 0.00 -16.61
N LEU A 347 -5.03 -0.83 -16.39
CA LEU A 347 -3.65 -0.36 -16.40
C LEU A 347 -3.29 0.22 -17.78
N ILE A 348 -3.60 -0.46 -18.87
CA ILE A 348 -3.31 0.04 -20.22
C ILE A 348 -3.92 1.44 -20.43
N LYS A 349 -5.16 1.68 -20.00
CA LYS A 349 -5.82 3.01 -20.10
C LYS A 349 -5.14 4.11 -19.28
N ILE A 350 -4.49 3.77 -18.16
CA ILE A 350 -3.76 4.73 -17.34
C ILE A 350 -2.40 5.07 -17.98
N TRP A 351 -1.77 4.07 -18.60
CA TRP A 351 -0.40 4.16 -19.10
C TRP A 351 -0.28 4.61 -20.56
N PHE A 352 -1.34 4.50 -21.36
CA PHE A 352 -1.37 4.86 -22.78
C PHE A 352 -2.59 5.72 -23.12
#